data_AF-A0A553EC67-F1
#
_entry.id   AF-A0A553EC67-F1
#
_cell.length_a   1.000
_cell.length_b   1.000
_cell.length_c   1.000
_cell.angle_alpha   90.00
_cell.angle_beta   90.00
_cell.angle_gamma   90.00
#
_symmetry.space_group_name_H-M   'P 1'
#
loop_
_entity.id
_entity.type
_entity.pdbx_description
1 polymer ?
#
loop_
_entity_poly.entity_id
_entity_poly.type
_entity_poly.pdbx_seq_one_letter_code
_entity_poly.pdbx_strand_id
1 'polypeptide(L)' 'MNDCTSATVNKTLATWSLGIGSCYVSRAEETFASEPGQCLMQEASIERRYKAHVCLCLGYPDGETGMAKPRKEGRVRYVL' A
#
# COMPACT_ATOMS: atom_id res chain seq x y z
N MET A 1 -11.23 0.73 -7.14
CA MET A 1 -9.99 1.40 -6.69
C MET A 1 -9.99 1.60 -5.17
N ASN A 2 -11.06 2.14 -4.55
CA ASN A 2 -11.06 2.48 -3.11
C ASN A 2 -10.89 1.29 -2.16
N ASP A 3 -11.48 0.12 -2.44
CA ASP A 3 -11.48 -1.01 -1.49
C ASP A 3 -10.07 -1.55 -1.23
N CYS A 4 -9.27 -1.74 -2.29
CA CYS A 4 -7.89 -2.19 -2.18
C CYS A 4 -7.04 -1.19 -1.39
N THR A 5 -7.27 0.11 -1.60
CA THR A 5 -6.57 1.17 -0.88
C THR A 5 -6.93 1.15 0.61
N SER A 6 -8.21 1.07 0.96
CA SER A 6 -8.66 0.97 2.36
C SER A 6 -8.10 -0.26 3.07
N ALA A 7 -8.14 -1.43 2.40
CA ALA A 7 -7.55 -2.66 2.92
C ALA A 7 -6.04 -2.53 3.13
N THR A 8 -5.34 -1.84 2.21
CA THR A 8 -3.89 -1.63 2.33
C THR A 8 -3.54 -0.69 3.48
N VAL A 9 -4.31 0.39 3.69
CA VAL A 9 -4.11 1.29 4.84
C VAL A 9 -4.32 0.56 6.15
N ASN A 10 -5.33 -0.31 6.25
CA ASN A 10 -5.52 -1.17 7.43
C ASN A 10 -4.30 -2.07 7.67
N LYS A 11 -3.76 -2.69 6.61
CA LYS A 11 -2.54 -3.49 6.70
C LYS A 11 -1.35 -2.68 7.19
N THR A 12 -1.12 -1.49 6.65
CA THR A 12 -0.03 -0.59 7.09
C THR A 12 -0.11 -0.26 8.58
N LEU A 13 -1.32 0.02 9.09
CA LEU A 13 -1.51 0.28 10.53
C LEU A 13 -1.25 -0.96 11.37
N ALA A 14 -1.76 -2.12 10.94
CA ALA A 14 -1.58 -3.38 11.64
C ALA A 14 -0.10 -3.80 11.69
N THR A 15 0.63 -3.73 10.57
CA THR A 15 2.05 -4.08 10.53
C THR A 15 2.88 -3.17 11.41
N TRP A 16 2.58 -1.88 11.44
CA TRP A 16 3.27 -0.94 12.32
C TRP A 16 3.06 -1.27 13.81
N SER A 17 1.84 -1.67 14.20
CA SER A 17 1.57 -2.11 15.58
C SER A 17 2.36 -3.36 16.00
N LEU A 18 2.89 -4.11 15.02
CA LEU A 18 3.73 -5.30 15.22
C LEU A 18 5.24 -4.99 15.08
N GLY A 19 5.63 -3.72 14.95
CA GLY A 19 7.02 -3.32 14.74
C GLY A 19 7.55 -3.58 13.32
N ILE A 20 6.67 -3.83 12.35
CA ILE A 20 7.02 -4.07 10.96
C ILE A 20 6.76 -2.81 10.14
N GLY A 21 7.79 -2.34 9.45
CA GLY A 21 7.69 -1.23 8.50
C GLY A 21 6.93 -1.62 7.24
N SER A 22 6.27 -0.65 6.61
CA SER A 22 5.60 -0.86 5.33
C SER A 22 5.75 0.32 4.38
N CYS A 23 5.72 0.03 3.08
CA CYS A 23 5.80 1.05 2.02
C CYS A 23 4.73 0.79 0.95
N TYR A 24 3.84 1.77 0.76
CA TYR A 24 2.82 1.76 -0.29
C TYR A 24 3.47 2.17 -1.62
N VAL A 25 3.39 1.30 -2.64
CA VAL A 25 3.95 1.57 -3.97
C VAL A 25 2.80 1.72 -4.97
N SER A 26 2.57 2.94 -5.44
CA SER A 26 1.47 3.32 -6.33
C SER A 26 1.77 3.06 -7.83
N ARG A 27 2.29 1.88 -8.14
CA ARG A 27 2.64 1.47 -9.52
C ARG A 27 2.27 0.01 -9.83
N ALA A 28 1.42 -0.59 -9.00
CA ALA A 28 1.06 -1.99 -9.17
C ALA A 28 0.38 -2.24 -10.51
N GLU A 29 -0.50 -1.33 -10.95
CA GLU A 29 -1.23 -1.50 -12.20
C GLU A 29 -0.29 -1.56 -13.41
N GLU A 30 0.65 -0.63 -13.53
CA GLU A 30 1.60 -0.59 -14.64
C GLU A 30 2.59 -1.75 -14.58
N THR A 31 3.06 -2.10 -13.39
CA THR A 31 3.97 -3.25 -13.21
C THR A 31 3.29 -4.55 -13.63
N PHE A 32 2.07 -4.78 -13.14
CA PHE A 32 1.37 -6.04 -13.40
C PHE A 32 0.65 -6.08 -14.76
N ALA A 33 0.53 -4.95 -15.47
CA ALA A 33 0.11 -4.96 -16.88
C ALA A 33 1.22 -5.48 -17.82
N SER A 34 2.50 -5.46 -17.39
CA SER A 34 3.61 -5.98 -18.19
C SER A 34 3.62 -7.52 -18.25
N GLU A 35 4.27 -8.09 -19.27
CA GLU A 35 4.43 -9.54 -19.40
C GLU A 35 5.11 -10.18 -18.16
N PRO A 36 6.26 -9.67 -17.65
CA PRO A 36 6.84 -10.19 -16.41
C PRO A 36 5.88 -10.11 -15.22
N GLY A 37 5.10 -9.03 -15.12
CA GLY A 37 4.08 -8.89 -14.08
C GLY A 37 2.98 -9.93 -14.17
N GLN A 38 2.48 -10.20 -15.38
CA GLN A 38 1.47 -11.24 -15.61
C GLN A 38 2.00 -12.65 -15.30
N CYS A 39 3.29 -12.93 -15.52
CA CYS A 39 3.93 -14.17 -15.09
C CYS A 39 3.92 -14.30 -13.56
N LEU A 40 4.31 -13.25 -12.83
CA LEU A 40 4.27 -13.23 -11.37
C LEU A 40 2.85 -13.45 -10.80
N MET A 41 1.81 -12.89 -11.45
CA MET A 41 0.42 -13.13 -11.04
C MET A 41 0.02 -14.60 -11.22
N GLN A 42 0.46 -15.24 -12.31
CA GLN A 42 0.20 -16.66 -12.57
C GLN A 42 0.95 -17.56 -11.58
N GLU A 43 2.22 -17.28 -11.31
CA GLU A 43 3.02 -17.99 -10.30
C GLU A 43 2.37 -17.90 -8.90
N ALA A 44 1.82 -16.73 -8.56
CA ALA A 44 1.06 -16.51 -7.32
C ALA A 44 -0.36 -17.13 -7.35
N SER A 45 -0.73 -17.88 -8.39
CA SER A 45 -2.06 -18.48 -8.58
C SER A 45 -3.21 -17.46 -8.57
N ILE A 46 -2.96 -16.23 -9.02
CA ILE A 46 -3.96 -15.18 -9.15
C ILE A 46 -4.61 -15.27 -10.52
N GLU A 47 -5.94 -15.37 -10.55
CA GLU A 47 -6.70 -15.44 -11.80
C GLU A 47 -6.60 -14.15 -12.61
N ARG A 48 -6.54 -14.26 -13.94
CA ARG A 48 -6.41 -13.14 -14.89
C ARG A 48 -7.52 -12.07 -14.80
N ARG A 49 -8.66 -12.39 -14.16
CA ARG A 49 -9.74 -11.42 -13.93
C ARG A 49 -9.39 -10.37 -12.89
N TYR A 50 -8.42 -10.64 -12.02
CA TYR A 50 -8.00 -9.70 -11.00
C TYR A 50 -7.00 -8.70 -11.55
N LYS A 51 -7.08 -7.47 -11.03
CA LYS A 51 -6.14 -6.40 -11.32
C LYS A 51 -5.42 -6.01 -10.04
N ALA A 52 -4.08 -5.94 -10.11
CA ALA A 52 -3.28 -5.46 -9.00
C ALA A 52 -3.38 -3.93 -8.92
N HIS A 53 -3.98 -3.41 -7.84
CA HIS A 53 -4.11 -1.96 -7.62
C HIS A 53 -2.98 -1.36 -6.78
N VAL A 54 -2.44 -2.12 -5.83
CA VAL A 54 -1.44 -1.64 -4.86
C VAL A 54 -0.44 -2.73 -4.53
N CYS A 55 0.84 -2.35 -4.42
CA CYS A 55 1.86 -3.18 -3.79
C CYS A 55 2.18 -2.59 -2.42
N LEU A 56 2.22 -3.44 -1.40
CA LEU A 56 2.68 -3.08 -0.07
C LEU A 56 3.94 -3.88 0.25
N CYS A 57 5.09 -3.22 0.28
CA CYS A 57 6.34 -3.82 0.73
C CYS A 57 6.34 -3.87 2.26
N LEU A 58 6.83 -4.97 2.84
CA LEU A 58 6.96 -5.16 4.28
C LEU A 58 8.41 -5.49 4.63
N GLY A 59 8.88 -5.01 5.77
CA GLY A 59 10.22 -5.30 6.25
C GLY A 59 10.52 -4.62 7.59
N TYR A 60 11.67 -4.96 8.16
CA TYR A 60 12.16 -4.27 9.35
C TYR A 60 12.93 -3.01 8.91
N PRO A 61 12.54 -1.81 9.40
CA PRO A 61 13.26 -0.59 9.08
C PRO A 61 14.72 -0.66 9.54
N ASP A 62 15.64 -0.28 8.67
CA ASP A 62 17.07 -0.11 9.00
C ASP A 62 17.34 1.40 9.19
N GLY A 63 17.34 1.84 10.45
CA GLY A 63 17.55 3.23 10.84
C GLY A 63 16.40 3.87 11.62
N GLU A 64 16.50 5.19 11.85
CA GLU A 64 15.51 5.93 12.62
C GLU A 64 14.18 6.07 11.86
N THR A 65 13.09 5.75 12.54
CA THR A 65 11.74 5.98 12.01
C THR A 65 11.35 7.44 12.22
N GLY A 66 11.10 8.16 11.14
CA GLY A 66 10.74 9.58 11.20
C GLY A 66 9.45 9.85 11.98
N MET A 67 9.37 11.02 12.60
CA MET A 67 8.16 11.49 13.30
C MET A 67 7.07 11.92 12.33
N ALA A 68 5.81 11.69 12.71
CA ALA A 68 4.66 12.15 11.93
C ALA A 68 4.66 13.67 11.77
N LYS A 69 4.50 14.15 10.52
CA LYS A 69 4.41 15.59 10.23
C LYS A 69 3.13 16.20 10.85
N PRO A 70 3.16 17.48 11.28
CA PRO A 70 1.96 18.18 11.72
C PRO A 70 0.83 18.11 10.68
N ARG A 71 -0.42 18.09 11.15
CA ARG A 71 -1.58 18.16 10.25
C ARG A 71 -1.55 19.50 9.51
N LYS A 72 -1.81 19.49 8.20
CA LYS A 72 -1.86 20.73 7.40
C LYS A 72 -3.11 21.54 7.78
N GLU A 73 -2.91 22.83 8.06
CA GLU A 73 -3.99 23.78 8.33
C GLU A 73 -4.99 23.84 7.16
N GLY A 74 -6.25 24.15 7.45
CA GLY A 74 -7.33 24.28 6.45
C GLY A 74 -7.89 22.97 5.87
N ARG A 75 -7.38 21.79 6.26
CA ARG A 75 -7.91 20.47 5.83
C ARG A 75 -9.11 19.96 6.64
N VAL A 76 -9.36 20.53 7.81
CA VAL A 76 -10.54 20.23 8.64
C VAL A 76 -11.47 21.44 8.57
N ARG A 77 -12.73 21.21 8.20
CA ARG A 77 -13.77 22.24 8.15
C ARG A 77 -14.90 21.82 9.08
N TYR A 78 -15.26 22.71 9.99
CA TYR A 78 -16.42 22.55 10.85
C TYR A 78 -17.61 23.23 10.17
N VAL A 79 -18.70 22.49 10.00
CA VAL A 79 -19.98 23.01 9.54
C VAL A 79 -20.96 22.75 10.67
N LEU A 80 -21.50 23.83 11.24
CA LEU A 80 -22.48 23.83 12.32
C LEU A 80 -23.89 23.70 11.76
#